data_AF-A0AAJ3H4U0-F1
#
_entry.id   AF-A0AAJ3H4U0-F1
#
_cell.length_a   1.000
_cell.length_b   1.000
_cell.length_c   1.000
_cell.angle_alpha   90.00
_cell.angle_beta   90.00
_cell.angle_gamma   90.00
#
_symmetry.space_group_name_H-M   'P 1'
#
loop_
_entity.id
_entity.type
_entity.pdbx_description
1 polymer ?
#
loop_
_entity_poly.entity_id
_entity_poly.type
_entity_poly.pdbx_seq_one_letter_code
_entity_poly.pdbx_strand_id
1 'polypeptide(L)'
;MDQVTAGAKFSNLIGFVEAVRPIITPAENTTGIVVRTCTASNGKLVTGAVTPVPTNGEVTEFPVVFLGLGSPSFEIVVPAGQGLWWAPTDGGFISAYIYMTYDVLA
;
A
#
# COMPACT_ATOMS: atom_id res chain seq x y z
N MET A 1 3.45 -21.27 -21.07
CA MET A 1 3.98 -20.30 -20.09
C MET A 1 3.60 -18.95 -20.66
N ASP A 2 2.60 -18.32 -20.08
CA ASP A 2 2.10 -17.05 -20.58
C ASP A 2 3.05 -15.93 -20.13
N GLN A 3 3.21 -14.92 -20.98
CA GLN A 3 4.01 -13.75 -20.64
C GLN A 3 3.31 -12.98 -19.53
N VAL A 4 3.85 -13.01 -18.32
CA VAL A 4 3.40 -12.16 -17.21
C VAL A 4 4.29 -10.91 -17.20
N THR A 5 3.70 -9.75 -17.44
CA THR A 5 4.39 -8.46 -17.26
C THR A 5 4.53 -8.21 -15.76
N ALA A 6 5.73 -8.38 -15.21
CA ALA A 6 6.00 -8.03 -13.82
C ALA A 6 5.84 -6.51 -13.61
N GLY A 7 5.14 -6.12 -12.53
CA GLY A 7 4.79 -4.74 -12.25
C GLY A 7 3.73 -4.16 -13.20
N ALA A 8 2.82 -5.00 -13.71
CA ALA A 8 1.79 -4.57 -14.67
C ALA A 8 0.84 -3.50 -14.12
N LYS A 9 0.67 -3.44 -12.79
CA LYS A 9 -0.16 -2.43 -12.12
C LYS A 9 0.73 -1.39 -11.44
N PHE A 10 0.32 -0.14 -11.57
CA PHE A 10 1.04 1.02 -11.05
C PHE A 10 0.14 1.86 -10.16
N SER A 11 0.65 2.26 -9.00
CA SER A 11 0.02 3.24 -8.11
C SER A 11 0.95 4.42 -7.90
N ASN A 12 0.40 5.62 -8.12
CA ASN A 12 1.09 6.89 -7.94
C ASN A 12 0.16 7.85 -7.20
N LEU A 13 0.51 8.14 -5.96
CA LEU A 13 -0.20 9.09 -5.11
C LEU A 13 0.80 10.18 -4.72
N ILE A 14 0.50 11.42 -5.07
CA ILE A 14 1.36 12.59 -4.79
C ILE A 14 0.52 13.63 -4.06
N GLY A 15 1.10 14.27 -3.03
CA GLY A 15 0.40 15.31 -2.29
C GLY A 15 -0.82 14.78 -1.54
N PHE A 16 -0.76 13.51 -1.14
CA PHE A 16 -1.87 12.85 -0.49
C PHE A 16 -2.01 13.36 0.95
N VAL A 17 -3.22 13.81 1.28
CA VAL A 17 -3.58 14.40 2.58
C VAL A 17 -4.80 13.71 3.21
N GLU A 18 -5.42 12.70 2.58
CA GLU A 18 -6.48 11.97 3.27
C GLU A 18 -5.86 11.03 4.32
N ALA A 19 -6.62 10.63 5.33
CA ALA A 19 -6.09 9.77 6.37
C ALA A 19 -5.80 8.33 5.88
N VAL A 20 -6.51 7.87 4.84
CA VAL A 20 -6.37 6.52 4.26
C VAL A 20 -6.71 6.54 2.76
N ARG A 21 -5.83 6.02 1.90
CA ARG A 21 -6.10 5.75 0.48
C ARG A 21 -6.06 4.26 0.19
N PRO A 22 -7.11 3.65 -0.39
CA PRO A 22 -7.01 2.30 -0.91
C PRO A 22 -6.07 2.26 -2.13
N ILE A 23 -5.13 1.32 -2.13
CA ILE A 23 -4.33 0.93 -3.32
C ILE A 23 -4.95 -0.32 -3.95
N ILE A 24 -5.29 -1.30 -3.13
CA ILE A 24 -6.07 -2.48 -3.51
C ILE A 24 -7.00 -2.85 -2.35
N THR A 25 -8.24 -3.19 -2.66
CA THR A 25 -9.21 -3.64 -1.67
C THR A 25 -9.10 -5.15 -1.42
N PRO A 26 -9.56 -5.66 -0.26
CA PRO A 26 -9.65 -7.09 0.00
C PRO A 26 -10.37 -7.89 -1.09
N ALA A 27 -11.43 -7.32 -1.67
CA ALA A 27 -12.22 -7.95 -2.73
C ALA A 27 -11.49 -8.03 -4.07
N GLU A 28 -10.54 -7.13 -4.33
CA GLU A 28 -9.70 -7.15 -5.53
C GLU A 28 -8.49 -8.07 -5.38
N ASN A 29 -8.05 -8.33 -4.14
CA ASN A 29 -6.94 -9.22 -3.84
C ASN A 29 -7.42 -10.66 -3.56
N THR A 30 -7.95 -11.34 -4.57
CA THR A 30 -8.52 -12.69 -4.40
C THR A 30 -7.48 -13.80 -4.32
N THR A 31 -6.26 -13.56 -4.80
CA THR A 31 -5.20 -14.58 -4.98
C THR A 31 -3.88 -14.20 -4.30
N GLY A 32 -3.78 -13.01 -3.72
CA GLY A 32 -2.56 -12.44 -3.17
C GLY A 32 -1.95 -11.41 -4.13
N ILE A 33 -1.13 -10.50 -3.59
CA ILE A 33 -0.34 -9.57 -4.39
C ILE A 33 1.13 -9.59 -3.99
N VAL A 34 1.97 -9.19 -4.93
CA VAL A 34 3.39 -8.93 -4.70
C VAL A 34 3.70 -7.50 -5.13
N VAL A 35 4.15 -6.69 -4.18
CA VAL A 35 4.73 -5.37 -4.45
C VAL A 35 6.16 -5.59 -4.93
N ARG A 36 6.42 -5.19 -6.18
CA ARG A 36 7.72 -5.38 -6.86
C ARG A 36 8.66 -4.22 -6.61
N THR A 37 8.12 -3.01 -6.73
CA THR A 37 8.84 -1.78 -6.43
C THR A 37 7.96 -0.88 -5.59
N CYS A 38 8.56 -0.19 -4.64
CA CYS A 38 7.88 0.79 -3.82
C CYS A 38 8.88 1.87 -3.43
N THR A 39 8.57 3.12 -3.72
CA THR A 39 9.30 4.27 -3.21
C THR A 39 8.29 5.20 -2.58
N ALA A 40 8.48 5.52 -1.31
CA ALA A 40 7.51 6.34 -0.60
C ALA A 40 8.17 7.27 0.42
N SER A 41 7.44 8.33 0.79
CA SER A 41 7.84 9.31 1.80
C SER A 41 6.65 9.77 2.61
N ASN A 42 6.88 10.04 3.89
CA ASN A 42 5.91 10.62 4.84
C ASN A 42 4.59 9.85 4.94
N GLY A 43 4.64 8.53 4.77
CA GLY A 43 3.48 7.67 4.92
C GLY A 43 3.86 6.22 5.18
N LYS A 44 2.86 5.36 5.29
CA LYS A 44 3.00 3.94 5.59
C LYS A 44 2.02 3.13 4.76
N LEU A 45 2.48 1.98 4.30
CA LEU A 45 1.62 0.95 3.75
C LEU A 45 1.10 0.09 4.88
N VAL A 46 -0.22 -0.01 4.97
CA VAL A 46 -0.92 -0.87 5.92
C VAL A 46 -1.74 -1.93 5.20
N THR A 47 -1.94 -3.07 5.85
CA THR A 47 -2.71 -4.19 5.31
C THR A 47 -3.70 -4.75 6.34
N GLY A 48 -4.66 -5.57 5.90
CA GLY A 48 -5.80 -6.02 6.70
C GLY A 48 -6.98 -6.47 5.85
N ALA A 49 -7.98 -7.10 6.48
CA ALA A 49 -9.16 -7.65 5.79
C ALA A 49 -10.30 -6.64 5.59
N VAL A 50 -10.21 -5.46 6.19
CA VAL A 50 -11.21 -4.39 6.13
C VAL A 50 -10.50 -3.04 5.96
N THR A 51 -11.22 -2.04 5.44
CA THR A 51 -10.68 -0.67 5.30
C THR A 51 -10.28 -0.11 6.67
N PRO A 52 -9.06 0.43 6.82
CA PRO A 52 -8.65 1.09 8.05
C PRO A 52 -9.54 2.27 8.40
N VAL A 53 -9.94 2.36 9.67
CA VAL A 53 -10.64 3.52 10.22
C VAL A 53 -9.61 4.35 10.99
N PRO A 54 -9.27 5.56 10.53
CA PRO A 54 -8.28 6.39 11.21
C PRO A 54 -8.83 6.93 12.53
N THR A 55 -8.01 6.94 13.57
CA THR A 55 -8.29 7.58 14.86
C THR A 55 -7.44 8.83 14.96
N ASN A 56 -8.07 10.00 15.17
CA ASN A 56 -7.38 11.30 15.18
C ASN A 56 -6.54 11.59 13.92
N GLY A 57 -6.99 11.11 12.75
CA GLY A 57 -6.30 11.31 11.48
C GLY A 57 -5.18 10.31 11.18
N GLU A 58 -4.94 9.34 12.06
CA GLU A 58 -3.88 8.34 11.90
C GLU A 58 -4.41 6.91 11.87
N VAL A 59 -3.74 6.03 11.12
CA VAL A 59 -3.95 4.58 11.19
C VAL A 59 -2.94 3.96 12.14
N THR A 60 -3.40 3.41 13.26
CA THR A 60 -2.55 2.81 14.31
C THR A 60 -2.83 1.33 14.56
N GLU A 61 -4.02 0.84 14.21
CA GLU A 61 -4.50 -0.50 14.57
C GLU A 61 -4.24 -1.58 13.50
N PHE A 62 -3.60 -1.21 12.38
CA PHE A 62 -3.38 -2.11 11.24
C PHE A 62 -1.90 -2.44 11.08
N PRO A 63 -1.55 -3.69 10.71
CA PRO A 63 -0.18 -4.07 10.39
C PRO A 63 0.45 -3.17 9.32
N VAL A 64 1.62 -2.62 9.62
CA VAL A 64 2.44 -1.85 8.68
C VAL A 64 3.36 -2.81 7.94
N VAL A 65 3.28 -2.82 6.61
CA VAL A 65 4.13 -3.65 5.74
C VAL A 65 5.32 -2.88 5.16
N PHE A 66 5.24 -1.54 5.16
CA PHE A 66 6.33 -0.66 4.76
C PHE A 66 6.15 0.74 5.35
N LEU A 67 7.24 1.31 5.85
CA LEU A 67 7.31 2.71 6.24
C LEU A 67 7.97 3.50 5.11
N GLY A 68 7.31 4.55 4.64
CA GLY A 68 7.74 5.41 3.55
C GLY A 68 8.91 6.30 3.95
N LEU A 69 10.08 5.69 4.06
CA LEU A 69 11.38 6.37 4.14
C LEU A 69 12.34 5.64 3.20
N GLY A 70 12.09 5.77 1.89
CA GLY A 70 12.94 5.19 0.84
C GLY A 70 12.25 4.08 0.06
N SER A 71 12.98 2.99 -0.19
CA SER A 71 12.50 1.81 -0.94
C SER A 71 12.80 0.53 -0.14
N PRO A 72 11.88 -0.46 -0.10
CA PRO A 72 12.16 -1.73 0.56
C PRO A 72 13.25 -2.49 -0.22
N SER A 73 14.13 -3.18 0.50
CA SER A 73 15.17 -4.03 -0.08
C SER A 73 14.69 -5.45 -0.42
N PHE A 74 13.41 -5.71 -0.23
CA PHE A 74 12.75 -7.00 -0.41
C PHE A 74 11.36 -6.82 -1.03
N GLU A 75 10.86 -7.87 -1.67
CA GLU A 75 9.49 -7.92 -2.16
C GLU A 75 8.50 -8.02 -0.99
N ILE A 76 7.37 -7.32 -1.09
CA ILE A 76 6.31 -7.38 -0.08
C ILE A 76 5.17 -8.21 -0.64
N VAL A 77 4.89 -9.34 0.01
CA VAL A 77 3.75 -10.20 -0.33
C VAL A 77 2.59 -9.86 0.60
N VAL A 78 1.42 -9.58 0.02
CA VAL A 78 0.18 -9.39 0.77
C VAL A 78 -0.75 -10.57 0.48
N PRO A 79 -1.14 -11.35 1.50
CA PRO A 79 -1.99 -12.54 1.30
C PRO A 79 -3.34 -12.21 0.66
N ALA A 80 -3.95 -13.21 0.01
CA ALA A 80 -5.32 -13.12 -0.49
C ALA A 80 -6.31 -12.70 0.61
N GLY A 81 -7.32 -11.92 0.24
CA GLY A 81 -8.33 -11.39 1.14
C GLY A 81 -7.85 -10.23 2.01
N GLN A 82 -6.61 -9.73 1.82
CA GLN A 82 -6.14 -8.51 2.48
C GLN A 82 -6.04 -7.35 1.49
N GLY A 83 -6.46 -6.16 1.91
CA GLY A 83 -6.22 -4.93 1.18
C GLY A 83 -4.85 -4.34 1.47
N LEU A 84 -4.49 -3.33 0.69
CA LEU A 84 -3.31 -2.51 0.88
C LEU A 84 -3.74 -1.05 0.81
N TRP A 85 -3.40 -0.29 1.85
CA TRP A 85 -3.74 1.12 1.95
C TRP A 85 -2.51 1.97 2.24
N TRP A 86 -2.53 3.18 1.72
CA TRP A 86 -1.55 4.21 2.01
C TRP A 86 -2.13 5.19 3.03
N ALA A 87 -1.39 5.47 4.10
CA ALA A 87 -1.77 6.42 5.12
C ALA A 87 -0.57 7.33 5.45
N PRO A 88 -0.77 8.62 5.78
CA PRO A 88 0.30 9.46 6.33
C PRO A 88 0.84 8.87 7.65
N THR A 89 2.09 9.14 7.98
CA THR A 89 2.67 8.68 9.26
C THR A 89 2.17 9.49 10.44
N ASP A 90 1.90 10.78 10.22
CA ASP A 90 1.65 11.76 11.27
C ASP A 90 0.32 12.47 10.97
N GLY A 91 -0.51 12.71 11.98
CA GLY A 91 -1.82 13.39 11.89
C GLY A 91 -1.78 14.86 11.43
N GLY A 92 -0.62 15.35 10.99
CA GLY A 92 -0.47 16.58 10.22
C GLY A 92 -0.35 16.23 8.74
N PHE A 93 -1.15 16.89 7.91
CA PHE A 93 -1.24 16.74 6.46
C PHE A 93 0.07 17.07 5.71
N ILE A 94 1.16 16.37 6.02
CA ILE A 94 2.41 16.41 5.28
C ILE A 94 2.12 15.62 4.00
N SER A 95 2.38 16.24 2.86
CA SER A 95 2.24 15.61 1.54
C SER A 95 2.95 14.26 1.52
N ALA A 96 2.17 13.19 1.65
CA ALA A 96 2.65 11.83 1.53
C ALA A 96 2.68 11.45 0.06
N TYR A 97 3.68 10.68 -0.34
CA TYR A 97 3.73 10.14 -1.69
C TYR A 97 4.20 8.71 -1.71
N ILE A 98 3.66 7.97 -2.68
CA ILE A 98 4.07 6.61 -2.99
C ILE A 98 4.05 6.36 -4.49
N TYR A 99 5.10 5.73 -4.96
CA TYR A 99 5.24 5.18 -6.31
C TYR A 99 5.45 3.68 -6.16
N MET A 100 4.53 2.90 -6.71
CA MET A 100 4.53 1.45 -6.53
C MET A 100 4.20 0.72 -7.82
N THR A 101 4.91 -0.37 -8.08
CA THR A 101 4.43 -1.41 -8.99
C THR A 101 4.10 -2.69 -8.22
N TYR A 102 3.04 -3.37 -8.65
CA TYR A 102 2.62 -4.62 -8.04
C TYR A 102 1.98 -5.55 -9.06
N ASP A 103 1.98 -6.84 -8.71
CA ASP A 103 1.31 -7.90 -9.45
C ASP A 103 0.24 -8.55 -8.58
N VAL A 104 -0.86 -8.98 -9.19
CA VAL A 104 -1.81 -9.91 -8.58
C VAL A 104 -1.34 -11.32 -8.93
N LEU A 105 -1.25 -12.19 -7.94
CA LEU A 105 -0.85 -13.58 -8.14
C LEU A 105 -1.93 -14.31 -8.97
N ALA A 106 -1.53 -15.24 -9.83
CA ALA A 106 -2.44 -16.04 -10.64
C ALA A 106 -2.68 -17.41 -10.02
#